data_AF-A0A2W6XT63-F1
#
_entry.id   AF-A0A2W6XT63-F1
#
_cell.length_a   1.000
_cell.length_b   1.000
_cell.length_c   1.000
_cell.angle_alpha   90.00
_cell.angle_beta   90.00
_cell.angle_gamma   90.00
#
_symmetry.space_group_name_H-M   'P 1'
#
loop_
_entity.id
_entity.type
_entity.pdbx_description
1 polymer ?
#
loop_
_entity_poly.entity_id
_entity_poly.type
_entity_poly.pdbx_seq_one_letter_code
_entity_poly.pdbx_strand_id
1 'polypeptide(L)' 'MVFSQKKTNDTIKCSFRENKSSVCPICKSDKKVLPILYGLTTGRFMKKNKKKYYFGGCELTGCDPKYYCKTDNYKF' A
#
# COMPACT_ATOMS: atom_id res chain seq x y z
N MET A 1 4.33 4.82 -30.68
CA MET A 1 3.50 3.63 -30.36
C MET A 1 2.73 3.94 -29.10
N VAL A 2 1.44 4.25 -29.26
CA VAL A 2 0.55 4.73 -28.22
C VAL A 2 -0.19 3.51 -27.69
N PHE A 3 0.13 3.04 -26.48
CA PHE A 3 -0.67 2.00 -25.84
C PHE A 3 -1.84 2.66 -25.11
N SER A 4 -2.95 2.66 -25.83
CA SER A 4 -4.31 3.01 -25.43
C SER A 4 -4.63 2.59 -24.01
N GLN A 5 -5.04 3.58 -23.21
CA GLN A 5 -5.74 3.39 -21.95
C GLN A 5 -7.07 2.67 -22.23
N LYS A 6 -7.16 1.36 -21.94
CA LYS A 6 -8.43 0.64 -21.89
C LYS A 6 -9.08 0.86 -20.53
N LYS A 7 -10.17 1.62 -20.55
CA LYS A 7 -11.22 1.72 -19.53
C LYS A 7 -11.72 0.32 -19.14
N THR A 8 -11.88 0.09 -17.85
CA THR A 8 -13.04 -0.63 -17.33
C THR A 8 -13.67 0.24 -16.26
N ASN A 9 -14.90 0.64 -16.53
CA ASN A 9 -15.79 1.37 -15.65
C ASN A 9 -16.44 0.33 -14.74
N ASP A 10 -15.88 0.14 -13.55
CA ASP A 10 -16.61 -0.41 -12.41
C ASP A 10 -16.29 0.49 -11.24
N THR A 11 -17.32 0.87 -10.49
CA THR A 11 -17.26 1.90 -9.45
C THR A 11 -16.63 1.32 -8.19
N ILE A 12 -15.45 0.68 -8.32
CA ILE A 12 -14.61 0.33 -7.18
C ILE A 12 -13.98 1.65 -6.72
N LYS A 13 -14.73 2.36 -5.88
CA LYS A 13 -14.24 3.51 -5.14
C LYS A 13 -13.10 3.03 -4.23
N CYS A 14 -11.90 2.98 -4.80
CA CYS A 14 -10.71 2.60 -4.06
C CYS A 14 -10.39 3.71 -3.08
N SER A 15 -10.90 3.58 -1.85
CA SER A 15 -10.69 4.50 -0.73
C SER A 15 -9.21 4.79 -0.48
N PHE A 16 -8.31 3.89 -0.91
CA PHE A 16 -6.86 3.98 -0.78
C PHE A 16 -6.17 4.80 -1.88
N ARG A 17 -6.79 5.00 -3.06
CA ARG A 17 -6.21 5.81 -4.15
C ARG A 17 -6.33 7.32 -3.89
N GLU A 18 -7.38 7.74 -3.20
CA GLU A 18 -7.62 9.15 -2.88
C GLU A 18 -6.77 9.62 -1.69
N ASN A 19 -6.39 8.71 -0.79
CA ASN A 19 -5.53 9.01 0.35
C ASN A 19 -4.05 9.08 -0.07
N LYS A 20 -3.65 10.25 -0.59
CA LYS A 20 -2.22 10.60 -0.81
C LYS A 20 -1.46 10.89 0.48
N SER A 21 -2.16 11.04 1.61
CA SER A 21 -1.55 11.37 2.89
C SER A 21 -1.05 10.11 3.59
N SER A 22 0.23 10.10 3.98
CA SER A 22 0.86 9.08 4.83
C SER A 22 0.34 9.05 6.27
N VAL A 23 -0.83 9.64 6.52
CA VAL A 23 -1.42 9.84 7.85
C VAL A 23 -2.51 8.78 8.03
N CYS A 24 -2.40 7.98 9.09
CA CYS A 24 -3.41 6.97 9.39
C CYS A 24 -4.77 7.64 9.65
N PRO A 25 -5.86 7.23 8.98
CA PRO A 25 -7.18 7.84 9.20
C PRO A 25 -7.76 7.56 10.60
N ILE A 26 -7.28 6.50 11.29
CA ILE A 26 -7.75 6.12 12.63
C ILE A 26 -7.09 6.99 13.70
N CYS A 27 -5.76 6.96 13.80
CA CYS A 27 -5.03 7.71 14.83
C CYS A 27 -4.61 9.12 14.40
N LYS A 28 -4.90 9.51 13.15
CA LYS A 28 -4.55 10.81 12.54
C LYS A 28 -3.06 11.16 12.69
N SER A 29 -2.21 10.13 12.70
CA SER A 29 -0.77 10.26 12.90
C SER A 29 0.01 9.49 11.84
N ASP A 30 1.15 10.04 11.43
CA ASP A 30 2.11 9.48 10.48
C ASP A 30 3.26 8.72 11.17
N LYS A 31 3.43 8.89 12.50
CA LYS A 31 4.62 8.45 13.25
C LYS A 31 4.93 6.95 13.16
N LYS A 32 3.92 6.11 12.94
CA LYS A 32 4.04 4.64 12.87
C LYS A 32 3.41 4.06 11.60
N VAL A 33 3.41 4.85 10.52
CA VAL A 33 2.92 4.40 9.21
C VAL A 33 4.10 3.87 8.39
N LEU A 34 3.94 2.67 7.84
CA LEU A 34 4.93 1.99 7.01
C LEU A 34 4.36 1.78 5.60
N PRO A 35 5.10 2.09 4.54
CA PRO A 35 4.69 1.73 3.20
C PRO A 35 4.60 0.21 3.04
N ILE A 36 3.57 -0.25 2.36
CA ILE A 36 3.39 -1.65 2.00
C ILE A 36 4.13 -1.89 0.68
N LEU A 37 5.10 -2.80 0.73
CA LEU A 37 5.83 -3.25 -0.43
C LEU A 37 5.20 -4.54 -0.94
N TYR A 38 4.72 -4.48 -2.16
CA TYR A 38 4.16 -5.62 -2.88
C TYR A 38 5.14 -6.11 -3.93
N GLY A 39 5.04 -7.40 -4.24
CA GLY A 39 5.87 -8.07 -5.22
C GLY A 39 7.00 -8.91 -4.63
N LEU A 40 7.74 -9.54 -5.52
CA LEU A 40 8.81 -10.45 -5.15
C LEU A 40 10.02 -9.67 -4.65
N THR A 41 10.41 -9.90 -3.40
CA THR A 41 11.65 -9.38 -2.83
C THR A 41 12.56 -10.49 -2.36
N THR A 42 13.86 -10.23 -2.36
CA THR A 42 14.85 -11.16 -1.84
C THR A 42 14.76 -11.25 -0.31
N GLY A 43 14.89 -12.43 0.27
CA GLY A 43 14.84 -12.61 1.74
C GLY A 43 15.86 -11.74 2.50
N ARG A 44 17.01 -11.43 1.90
CA ARG A 44 18.00 -10.48 2.45
C ARG A 44 17.45 -9.06 2.57
N PHE A 45 16.72 -8.60 1.54
CA PHE A 45 16.06 -7.30 1.54
C PHE A 45 14.95 -7.27 2.60
N MET A 46 14.15 -8.33 2.71
CA MET A 46 13.11 -8.45 3.72
C MET A 46 13.67 -8.33 5.13
N LYS A 47 14.72 -9.09 5.46
CA LYS A 47 15.36 -9.02 6.80
C LYS A 47 15.92 -7.64 7.10
N LYS A 48 16.59 -7.00 6.13
CA LYS A 48 17.17 -5.65 6.31
C LYS A 48 16.11 -4.56 6.49
N ASN A 49 14.96 -4.72 5.82
CA ASN A 49 13.95 -3.67 5.71
C ASN A 49 12.63 -3.96 6.46
N LYS A 50 12.55 -5.05 7.23
CA LYS A 50 11.38 -5.44 8.05
C LYS A 50 10.87 -4.32 8.99
N LYS A 51 11.73 -3.38 9.39
CA LYS A 51 11.35 -2.24 10.23
C LYS A 51 10.79 -1.04 9.44
N LYS A 52 11.13 -0.93 8.15
CA LYS A 52 10.83 0.21 7.26
C LYS A 52 9.65 -0.04 6.32
N TYR A 53 9.41 -1.29 5.94
CA TYR A 53 8.33 -1.67 5.03
C TYR A 53 7.49 -2.80 5.61
N TYR A 54 6.22 -2.80 5.28
CA TYR A 54 5.32 -3.94 5.49
C TYR A 54 5.27 -4.76 4.19
N PHE A 55 5.47 -6.07 4.23
CA PHE A 55 5.48 -6.89 3.02
C PHE A 55 4.07 -7.41 2.76
N GLY A 56 3.44 -6.92 1.68
CA GLY A 56 2.04 -7.13 1.36
C GLY A 56 1.73 -8.41 0.56
N GLY A 57 2.75 -9.21 0.24
CA GLY A 57 2.62 -10.36 -0.66
C GLY A 57 2.92 -10.01 -2.11
N CYS A 58 2.73 -10.98 -3.01
CA CYS A 58 3.05 -10.83 -4.44
C CYS A 58 1.84 -10.41 -5.28
N GLU A 59 0.63 -10.74 -4.85
CA GLU A 59 -0.60 -10.52 -5.61
C GLU A 59 -1.15 -9.12 -5.35
N LEU A 60 -1.41 -8.39 -6.43
CA LEU A 60 -2.00 -7.05 -6.42
C LEU A 60 -3.30 -7.10 -7.22
N THR A 61 -4.38 -6.64 -6.63
CA THR A 61 -5.72 -6.60 -7.23
C THR A 61 -6.05 -5.21 -7.82
N GLY A 62 -5.16 -4.22 -7.64
CA GLY A 62 -5.27 -2.87 -8.21
C GLY A 62 -5.96 -1.86 -7.29
N CYS A 63 -6.57 -2.35 -6.21
CA CYS A 63 -7.22 -1.58 -5.15
C CYS A 63 -6.58 -1.85 -3.78
N ASP A 64 -5.27 -2.05 -3.77
CA ASP A 64 -4.54 -2.45 -2.58
C ASP A 64 -4.07 -1.22 -1.78
N PRO A 65 -4.13 -1.30 -0.44
CA PRO A 65 -3.65 -0.26 0.45
C PRO A 65 -2.14 -0.04 0.27
N LYS A 66 -1.68 1.20 0.28
CA LYS A 66 -0.25 1.53 0.11
C LYS A 66 0.48 1.67 1.43
N TYR A 67 -0.25 1.83 2.52
CA TYR A 67 0.29 2.16 3.83
C TYR A 67 -0.29 1.24 4.89
N TYR A 68 0.53 0.97 5.90
CA TYR A 68 0.19 0.15 7.05
C TYR A 68 0.51 0.90 8.32
N CYS A 69 -0.52 1.20 9.13
CA CYS A 69 -0.34 1.74 10.46
C CYS A 69 0.01 0.62 11.44
N LYS A 70 1.20 0.70 12.04
CA LYS A 70 1.63 -0.23 13.09
C LYS A 70 0.88 -0.06 14.41
N THR A 71 0.38 1.15 14.70
CA THR A 71 -0.33 1.45 15.95
C THR A 71 -1.67 0.74 15.98
N ASP A 72 -2.47 0.93 14.92
CA ASP A 72 -3.85 0.44 14.85
C ASP A 72 -3.97 -0.87 14.07
N ASN A 73 -2.85 -1.45 13.59
CA ASN A 73 -2.84 -2.62 12.70
C ASN A 73 -3.71 -2.44 11.44
N TYR A 74 -3.81 -1.20 10.94
CA TYR A 74 -4.73 -0.83 9.87
C TYR A 74 -4.02 -0.61 8.54
N LYS A 75 -4.59 -1.14 7.45
CA LYS A 75 -4.08 -0.99 6.08
C LYS A 75 -4.93 0.02 5.32
N PHE A 76 -4.30 1.01 4.69
CA PHE A 76 -4.96 2.07 3.92
C PHE A 76 -4.17 2.62 2.73
#